data_AF-A0A957TKE1-F1
#
_entry.id   AF-A0A957TKE1-F1
#
_cell.length_a   1.000
_cell.length_b   1.000
_cell.length_c   1.000
_cell.angle_alpha   90.00
_cell.angle_beta   90.00
_cell.angle_gamma   90.00
#
_symmetry.space_group_name_H-M   'P 1'
#
loop_
_entity.id
_entity.type
_entity.pdbx_description
1 polymer ?
#
loop_
_entity_poly.entity_id
_entity_poly.type
_entity_poly.pdbx_seq_one_letter_code
_entity_poly.pdbx_strand_id
1 'polypeptide(L)'
;MTIQQNLFQQPVGFPLPGWTPPPLPPRTPLAGRYCRVEALAADQHASALYTANAADSGRMWTYLPYGPFAGYGDYKEWLDSIETSTDPLFYVITDQATGQAGGIASYLRIDQKNGVIEVGHIA
;
A
#
# COMPACT_ATOMS: atom_id res chain seq x y z
N MET A 1 -11.50 -29.56 -18.34
CA MET A 1 -10.54 -29.40 -17.22
C MET A 1 -10.79 -30.52 -16.24
N THR A 2 -9.77 -31.23 -15.77
CA THR A 2 -9.91 -32.36 -14.83
C THR A 2 -9.43 -31.94 -13.45
N ILE A 3 -10.21 -32.22 -12.42
CA ILE A 3 -9.83 -31.96 -11.03
C ILE A 3 -8.62 -32.82 -10.68
N GLN A 4 -7.56 -32.20 -10.18
CA GLN A 4 -6.40 -32.91 -9.63
C GLN A 4 -6.75 -33.50 -8.26
N GLN A 5 -6.16 -34.65 -7.96
CA GLN A 5 -6.24 -35.27 -6.65
C GLN A 5 -4.86 -35.31 -5.99
N ASN A 6 -4.81 -35.12 -4.67
CA ASN A 6 -3.58 -35.28 -3.90
C ASN A 6 -3.23 -36.77 -3.68
N LEU A 7 -2.14 -37.04 -2.94
CA LEU A 7 -1.69 -38.40 -2.58
C LEU A 7 -2.72 -39.21 -1.78
N PHE A 8 -3.74 -38.56 -1.20
CA PHE A 8 -4.84 -39.16 -0.45
C PHE A 8 -6.14 -39.26 -1.27
N GLN A 9 -6.08 -39.04 -2.58
CA GLN A 9 -7.23 -39.06 -3.50
C GLN A 9 -8.29 -37.97 -3.26
N GLN A 10 -7.94 -36.91 -2.54
CA GLN A 10 -8.84 -35.78 -2.28
C GLN A 10 -8.74 -34.73 -3.40
N PRO A 11 -9.85 -34.11 -3.83
CA PRO A 11 -9.82 -33.09 -4.88
C PRO A 11 -9.11 -31.81 -4.41
N VAL A 12 -8.17 -31.30 -5.21
CA VAL A 12 -7.43 -30.04 -4.94
C VAL A 12 -7.70 -28.96 -5.99
N GLY A 13 -8.75 -29.12 -6.79
CA GLY A 13 -9.13 -28.18 -7.85
C GLY A 13 -8.44 -28.46 -9.19
N PHE A 14 -8.53 -27.51 -10.12
CA PHE A 14 -7.94 -27.65 -11.46
C PHE A 14 -6.48 -27.21 -11.46
N PRO A 15 -5.60 -27.88 -12.21
CA PRO A 15 -4.23 -27.41 -12.37
C PRO A 15 -4.20 -26.08 -13.14
N LEU A 16 -3.21 -25.24 -12.84
CA LEU A 16 -2.92 -23.99 -13.57
C LEU A 16 -1.63 -24.14 -14.38
N PRO A 17 -1.64 -24.93 -15.48
CA PRO A 17 -0.45 -25.11 -16.31
C PRO A 17 -0.02 -23.77 -16.90
N GLY A 18 1.27 -23.44 -16.82
CA GLY A 18 1.81 -22.18 -17.30
C GLY A 18 1.66 -20.99 -16.34
N TRP A 19 1.30 -21.23 -15.07
CA TRP A 19 1.41 -20.19 -14.04
C TRP A 19 2.82 -19.62 -14.01
N THR A 20 2.90 -18.28 -14.01
CA THR A 20 4.14 -17.53 -13.85
C THR A 20 3.94 -16.48 -12.76
N PRO A 21 4.91 -16.30 -11.84
CA PRO A 21 4.85 -15.24 -10.84
C PRO A 21 4.61 -13.87 -11.48
N PRO A 22 3.64 -13.06 -11.01
CA PRO A 22 3.49 -11.68 -11.49
C PRO A 22 4.70 -10.81 -11.09
N PRO A 23 4.94 -9.69 -11.78
CA PRO A 23 5.96 -8.72 -11.38
C PRO A 23 5.62 -8.10 -10.03
N LEU A 24 6.64 -7.53 -9.36
CA LEU A 24 6.42 -6.69 -8.17
C LEU A 24 5.59 -5.45 -8.54
N PRO A 25 4.83 -4.87 -7.59
CA PRO A 25 4.13 -3.63 -7.84
C PRO A 25 5.08 -2.51 -8.28
N PRO A 26 4.72 -1.73 -9.31
CA PRO A 26 5.61 -0.70 -9.81
C PRO A 26 5.59 0.52 -8.88
N ARG A 27 6.71 1.26 -8.84
CA ARG A 27 6.79 2.60 -8.23
C ARG A 27 6.31 3.72 -9.16
N THR A 28 6.02 3.40 -10.41
CA THR A 28 5.54 4.38 -11.39
C THR A 28 4.14 4.87 -11.02
N PRO A 29 3.84 6.17 -11.16
CA PRO A 29 2.51 6.71 -10.88
C PRO A 29 1.38 5.99 -11.61
N LEU A 30 0.31 5.68 -10.88
CA LEU A 30 -0.94 5.17 -11.44
C LEU A 30 -1.93 6.33 -11.55
N ALA A 31 -2.26 6.73 -12.77
CA ALA A 31 -3.22 7.81 -13.02
C ALA A 31 -4.65 7.24 -13.11
N GLY A 32 -5.52 7.65 -12.19
CA GLY A 32 -6.94 7.34 -12.20
C GLY A 32 -7.78 8.45 -12.82
N ARG A 33 -9.09 8.41 -12.56
CA ARG A 33 -10.04 9.48 -12.89
C ARG A 33 -10.14 10.56 -11.81
N TYR A 34 -10.00 10.14 -10.54
CA TYR A 34 -10.22 10.99 -9.37
C TYR A 34 -8.95 11.20 -8.55
N CYS A 35 -8.02 10.25 -8.59
CA CYS A 35 -6.78 10.32 -7.86
C CYS A 35 -5.62 9.79 -8.71
N ARG A 36 -4.42 10.19 -8.31
CA ARG A 36 -3.16 9.62 -8.74
C ARG A 36 -2.54 8.90 -7.54
N VAL A 37 -1.98 7.72 -7.77
CA VAL A 37 -1.27 6.94 -6.76
C VAL A 37 0.21 6.95 -7.09
N GLU A 38 1.03 7.49 -6.20
CA GLU A 38 2.47 7.71 -6.44
C GLU A 38 3.29 7.09 -5.33
N ALA A 39 4.49 6.60 -5.64
CA ALA A 39 5.41 6.14 -4.59
C ALA A 39 5.66 7.27 -3.58
N LEU A 40 5.68 6.93 -2.30
CA LEU A 40 5.98 7.90 -1.25
C LEU A 40 7.39 8.50 -1.46
N ALA A 41 7.46 9.82 -1.51
CA ALA A 41 8.68 10.61 -1.33
C ALA A 41 8.47 11.58 -0.16
N ALA A 42 9.13 11.35 0.97
CA ALA A 42 8.81 12.04 2.22
C ALA A 42 9.05 13.56 2.12
N ASP A 43 10.14 13.98 1.48
CA ASP A 43 10.45 15.40 1.25
C ASP A 43 9.40 16.13 0.43
N GLN A 44 8.70 15.42 -0.46
CA GLN A 44 7.67 16.00 -1.33
C GLN A 44 6.29 15.99 -0.68
N HIS A 45 5.97 14.93 0.07
CA HIS A 45 4.59 14.66 0.49
C HIS A 45 4.30 14.99 1.95
N ALA A 46 5.31 15.04 2.83
CA ALA A 46 5.08 15.09 4.27
C ALA A 46 4.25 16.28 4.74
N SER A 47 4.48 17.48 4.17
CA SER A 47 3.72 18.67 4.58
C SER A 47 2.25 18.52 4.25
N ALA A 48 1.91 18.10 3.03
CA ALA A 48 0.52 17.93 2.61
C ALA A 48 -0.18 16.80 3.38
N LEU A 49 0.49 15.66 3.53
CA LEU A 49 -0.03 14.51 4.28
C LEU A 49 -0.24 14.83 5.77
N TYR A 50 0.70 15.54 6.40
CA TYR A 50 0.54 15.96 7.79
C TYR A 50 -0.64 16.91 7.92
N THR A 51 -0.78 17.91 7.04
CA THR A 51 -1.92 18.83 7.06
C THR A 51 -3.25 18.09 6.88
N ALA A 52 -3.33 17.11 5.97
CA ALA A 52 -4.52 16.31 5.77
C ALA A 52 -4.88 15.48 7.02
N ASN A 53 -3.91 14.78 7.59
CA ASN A 53 -4.14 13.87 8.72
C ASN A 53 -4.33 14.59 10.05
N ALA A 54 -3.72 15.76 10.24
CA ALA A 54 -3.91 16.60 11.43
C ALA A 54 -5.28 17.28 11.47
N ALA A 55 -6.07 17.20 10.40
CA ALA A 55 -7.46 17.68 10.40
C ALA A 55 -8.40 16.78 11.22
N ASP A 56 -8.05 15.52 11.43
CA ASP A 56 -8.74 14.62 12.35
C ASP A 56 -8.23 14.81 13.80
N SER A 57 -9.06 14.47 14.79
CA SER A 57 -8.68 14.55 16.21
C SER A 57 -7.74 13.43 16.68
N GLY A 58 -7.16 12.68 15.74
CA GLY A 58 -6.29 11.52 15.97
C GLY A 58 -7.05 10.19 16.13
N ARG A 59 -8.37 10.18 15.90
CA ARG A 59 -9.21 8.97 15.96
C ARG A 59 -8.93 8.03 14.79
N MET A 60 -8.49 8.55 13.64
CA MET A 60 -8.11 7.74 12.48
C MET A 60 -7.03 6.70 12.81
N TRP A 61 -6.18 6.98 13.81
CA TRP A 61 -5.07 6.10 14.21
C TRP A 61 -5.49 4.95 15.13
N THR A 62 -6.75 4.91 15.60
CA THR A 62 -7.22 3.96 16.63
C THR A 62 -6.89 2.50 16.32
N TYR A 63 -6.86 2.12 15.05
CA TYR A 63 -6.60 0.75 14.60
C TYR A 63 -5.33 0.62 13.75
N LEU A 64 -4.51 1.68 13.70
CA LEU A 64 -3.23 1.68 13.00
C LEU A 64 -2.09 1.40 14.00
N PRO A 65 -1.03 0.69 13.59
CA PRO A 65 0.08 0.34 14.47
C PRO A 65 1.04 1.52 14.75
N TYR A 66 0.70 2.72 14.28
CA TYR A 66 1.47 3.95 14.38
C TYR A 66 0.53 5.15 14.48
N GLY A 67 1.12 6.30 14.80
CA GLY A 67 0.36 7.49 15.14
C GLY A 67 -0.37 7.34 16.48
N PRO A 68 -1.15 8.36 16.90
CA PRO A 68 -1.05 9.73 16.38
C PRO A 68 0.36 10.30 16.57
N PHE A 69 0.73 11.28 15.75
CA PHE A 69 2.03 11.95 15.82
C PHE A 69 1.89 13.25 16.62
N ALA A 70 2.87 13.60 17.47
CA ALA A 70 2.76 14.79 18.31
C ALA A 70 2.94 16.08 17.51
N GLY A 71 3.62 16.01 16.37
CA GLY A 71 3.80 17.13 15.46
C GLY A 71 4.35 16.72 14.10
N TYR A 72 4.59 17.74 13.26
CA TYR A 72 5.12 17.56 11.91
C TYR A 72 6.50 16.86 11.89
N GLY A 73 7.36 17.14 12.88
CA GLY A 73 8.68 16.51 13.00
C GLY A 73 8.57 14.99 13.08
N ASP A 74 7.85 14.47 14.08
CA ASP A 74 7.62 13.03 14.26
C ASP A 74 6.95 12.40 13.04
N TYR A 75 6.03 13.11 12.39
CA TYR A 75 5.36 12.64 11.17
C TYR A 75 6.35 12.49 10.01
N LYS A 76 7.21 13.49 9.80
CA LYS A 76 8.25 13.48 8.76
C LYS A 76 9.25 12.37 9.01
N GLU A 77 9.73 12.22 10.24
CA GLU A 77 10.66 11.14 10.62
C GLU A 77 10.06 9.76 10.35
N TRP A 78 8.77 9.57 10.63
CA TRP A 78 8.09 8.32 10.27
C TRP A 78 8.02 8.11 8.76
N LEU A 79 7.65 9.13 7.96
CA LEU A 79 7.64 9.00 6.49
C LEU A 79 9.03 8.69 5.93
N ASP A 80 10.08 9.32 6.45
CA ASP A 80 11.47 9.03 6.08
C ASP A 80 11.84 7.58 6.36
N SER A 81 11.37 7.04 7.50
CA SER A 81 11.66 5.64 7.88
C SER A 81 11.01 4.60 6.95
N ILE A 82 9.89 4.94 6.29
CA ILE A 82 9.13 4.00 5.45
C ILE A 82 9.28 4.23 3.94
N GLU A 83 9.80 5.39 3.50
CA GLU A 83 9.95 5.76 2.08
C GLU A 83 10.74 4.71 1.28
N THR A 84 11.82 4.18 1.85
CA THR A 84 12.69 3.22 1.15
C THR A 84 12.15 1.80 1.15
N SER A 85 11.10 1.51 1.92
CA SER A 85 10.53 0.18 2.07
C SER A 85 10.00 -0.37 0.74
N THR A 86 10.16 -1.69 0.58
CA THR A 86 9.67 -2.45 -0.58
C THR A 86 8.57 -3.43 -0.20
N ASP A 87 8.39 -3.70 1.10
CA ASP A 87 7.29 -4.46 1.67
C ASP A 87 7.20 -4.13 3.18
N PRO A 88 6.25 -3.26 3.61
CA PRO A 88 5.24 -2.59 2.80
C PRO A 88 5.82 -1.57 1.82
N LEU A 89 5.33 -1.54 0.58
CA LEU A 89 5.61 -0.50 -0.40
C LEU A 89 4.55 0.60 -0.31
N PHE A 90 4.94 1.77 0.20
CA PHE A 90 4.03 2.88 0.47
C PHE A 90 3.81 3.79 -0.74
N TYR A 91 2.57 4.23 -0.87
CA TYR A 91 2.10 5.17 -1.87
C TYR A 91 1.31 6.31 -1.23
N VAL A 92 1.32 7.45 -1.90
CA VAL A 92 0.49 8.61 -1.60
C VAL A 92 -0.68 8.65 -2.57
N ILE A 93 -1.87 8.91 -2.02
CA ILE A 93 -3.09 9.10 -2.79
C ILE A 93 -3.32 10.60 -2.94
N THR A 94 -3.13 11.10 -4.15
CA THR A 94 -3.25 12.52 -4.48
C THR A 94 -4.55 12.76 -5.22
N ASP A 95 -5.41 13.65 -4.73
CA ASP A 95 -6.61 14.08 -5.43
C ASP A 95 -6.23 14.76 -6.75
N GLN A 96 -6.87 14.34 -7.84
CA GLN A 96 -6.48 14.78 -9.18
C GLN A 96 -6.97 16.17 -9.52
N ALA A 97 -8.09 16.61 -8.93
CA ALA A 97 -8.66 17.93 -9.19
C ALA A 97 -7.89 19.04 -8.48
N THR A 98 -7.40 18.77 -7.28
CA THR A 98 -6.74 19.75 -6.39
C THR A 98 -5.23 19.57 -6.31
N GLY A 99 -4.71 18.39 -6.68
CA GLY A 99 -3.30 18.04 -6.51
C GLY A 99 -2.88 17.81 -5.06
N GLN A 100 -3.83 17.74 -4.12
CA GLN A 100 -3.56 17.57 -2.70
C GLN A 100 -3.38 16.11 -2.32
N ALA A 101 -2.35 15.81 -1.52
CA ALA A 101 -2.16 14.49 -0.92
C ALA A 101 -3.22 14.27 0.17
N GLY A 102 -4.08 13.27 -0.01
CA GLY A 102 -5.21 12.99 0.89
C GLY A 102 -4.96 11.87 1.89
N GLY A 103 -3.89 11.10 1.73
CA GLY A 103 -3.57 9.97 2.59
C GLY A 103 -2.55 9.03 1.96
N ILE A 104 -2.26 7.93 2.66
CA ILE A 104 -1.36 6.88 2.21
C ILE A 104 -2.06 5.52 2.13
N ALA A 105 -1.49 4.64 1.31
CA ALA A 105 -1.81 3.22 1.29
C ALA A 105 -0.55 2.44 0.90
N SER A 106 -0.53 1.14 1.11
CA SER A 106 0.61 0.30 0.74
C SER A 106 0.20 -1.02 0.13
N TYR A 107 1.11 -1.58 -0.66
CA TYR A 107 1.15 -3.02 -0.91
C TYR A 107 2.08 -3.69 0.09
N LEU A 108 1.65 -4.77 0.73
CA LEU A 108 2.46 -5.51 1.70
C LEU A 108 2.22 -7.02 1.62
N ARG A 109 3.06 -7.79 2.32
CA ARG A 109 3.01 -9.26 2.34
C ARG A 109 3.00 -9.84 0.92
N ILE A 110 3.94 -9.36 0.10
CA ILE A 110 4.01 -9.66 -1.32
C ILE A 110 4.57 -11.07 -1.51
N ASP A 111 3.77 -11.97 -2.09
CA ASP A 111 4.18 -13.32 -2.46
C ASP A 111 3.98 -13.53 -3.96
N GLN A 112 5.01 -13.21 -4.75
CA GLN A 112 4.98 -13.39 -6.20
C GLN A 112 4.82 -14.86 -6.59
N LYS A 113 5.40 -15.80 -5.83
CA LYS A 113 5.34 -17.22 -6.17
C LYS A 113 3.90 -17.70 -6.23
N ASN A 114 3.09 -17.26 -5.27
CA ASN A 114 1.68 -17.62 -5.17
C ASN A 114 0.73 -16.58 -5.79
N GLY A 115 1.24 -15.43 -6.24
CA GLY A 115 0.43 -14.36 -6.83
C GLY A 115 -0.46 -13.66 -5.81
N VAL A 116 0.00 -13.52 -4.57
CA VAL A 116 -0.75 -12.95 -3.46
C VAL A 116 -0.11 -11.62 -3.03
N ILE A 117 -0.96 -10.67 -2.67
CA ILE A 117 -0.56 -9.37 -2.15
C ILE A 117 -1.65 -8.84 -1.23
N GLU A 118 -1.27 -8.04 -0.24
CA GLU A 118 -2.19 -7.32 0.64
C GLU A 118 -2.21 -5.82 0.30
N VAL A 119 -3.37 -5.19 0.49
CA VAL A 119 -3.49 -3.73 0.54
C VAL A 119 -3.74 -3.34 2.00
N GLY A 120 -2.87 -2.51 2.56
CA GLY A 120 -2.92 -2.14 3.97
C GLY A 120 -2.28 -0.79 4.24
N HIS A 121 -2.14 -0.44 5.51
CA HIS A 121 -1.63 0.87 5.95
C HIS A 121 -2.42 2.05 5.34
N ILE A 122 -3.75 1.93 5.32
CA ILE A 122 -4.66 2.94 4.80
C ILE A 122 -4.88 3.99 5.88
N ALA A 123 -4.35 5.20 5.68
CA ALA A 123 -4.43 6.33 6.61
C ALA A 123 -4.70 7.63 5.85
#